data_AF-A0AAU9KN66-F1
#
_entry.id   AF-A0AAU9KN66-F1
#
_cell.length_a   1.000
_cell.length_b   1.000
_cell.length_c   1.000
_cell.angle_alpha   90.00
_cell.angle_beta   90.00
_cell.angle_gamma   90.00
#
_symmetry.space_group_name_H-M   'P 1'
#
loop_
_entity.id
_entity.type
_entity.pdbx_description
1 polymer ?
#
loop_
_entity_poly.entity_id
_entity_poly.type
_entity_poly.pdbx_seq_one_letter_code
_entity_poly.pdbx_strand_id
1 'polypeptide(L)'
;MSNPSVRRIADRISVVSFRFAALNIEHLEDYHSYRNSIKCDGHRRKPDVEKHNQQCHVKVESPCSRHPRELVCSNVTASARGMYIDKALEKYQCNIRVEVSLPCGHNQNMTCYSHSEIVAGRRSWLVCNKEAIAPHEYSECKRVLKCTCSEFDRYTKKLAPLCIEKVEFTPPCQHTISLSCHDRQDCASGMRKFVCKEKVRMSLPRCSHEMAASCSTAETLKKWSGESCATIGVVQEGNTCERAFELAQSPSRGQEQVVLTNPECGHEYSTTCFEGKRLQDKVAQWLKKMEDVDPLEICKRVILASIVIASSISNAVVKWCTFVPVVTRQI
;
A
#
# COMPACT_ATOMS: atom_id res chain seq x y z
N MET A 1 -23.12 34.26 -4.57
CA MET A 1 -23.63 32.88 -4.45
C MET A 1 -22.62 32.08 -3.65
N SER A 2 -22.99 31.74 -2.43
CA SER A 2 -22.13 31.14 -1.42
C SER A 2 -22.58 29.70 -1.24
N ASN A 3 -21.66 28.72 -1.33
CA ASN A 3 -21.75 27.54 -0.47
C ASN A 3 -20.41 26.77 -0.39
N PRO A 4 -20.14 26.13 0.77
CA PRO A 4 -18.84 25.63 1.21
C PRO A 4 -18.67 24.14 0.92
N SER A 5 -17.44 23.64 1.05
CA SER A 5 -17.19 22.22 1.26
C SER A 5 -16.05 22.02 2.24
N VAL A 6 -16.46 21.51 3.39
CA VAL A 6 -15.67 21.05 4.52
C VAL A 6 -15.33 19.56 4.30
N ARG A 7 -14.21 19.13 4.89
CA ARG A 7 -13.86 17.75 5.32
C ARG A 7 -13.02 16.90 4.34
N ARG A 8 -11.74 16.73 4.68
CA ARG A 8 -11.11 15.49 5.20
C ARG A 8 -9.63 15.47 4.84
N ILE A 9 -8.75 15.79 5.80
CA ILE A 9 -7.42 15.16 5.90
C ILE A 9 -7.13 14.99 7.39
N ALA A 10 -7.48 13.82 7.91
CA ALA A 10 -6.92 13.25 9.12
C ALA A 10 -6.27 11.92 8.71
N ASP A 11 -5.27 11.50 9.48
CA ASP A 11 -4.55 10.22 9.41
C ASP A 11 -3.27 10.20 8.57
N ARG A 12 -2.16 10.55 9.23
CA ARG A 12 -0.86 9.85 9.15
C ARG A 12 0.08 10.36 10.25
N ILE A 13 -0.11 9.85 11.48
CA ILE A 13 0.92 9.92 12.51
C ILE A 13 1.40 8.49 12.77
N SER A 14 2.66 8.27 12.41
CA SER A 14 3.43 7.06 12.67
C SER A 14 3.64 6.90 14.17
N VAL A 15 3.11 5.84 14.76
CA VAL A 15 3.34 5.50 16.18
C VAL A 15 4.72 4.85 16.26
N VAL A 16 5.70 5.63 16.73
CA VAL A 16 6.99 5.12 17.20
C VAL A 16 6.77 4.39 18.51
N SER A 17 7.26 3.16 18.57
CA SER A 17 7.17 2.24 19.71
C SER A 17 7.79 2.81 20.99
N PHE A 18 7.02 2.87 22.07
CA PHE A 18 7.56 2.99 23.42
C PHE A 18 7.90 1.59 23.96
N ARG A 19 9.20 1.32 24.13
CA ARG A 19 9.70 0.28 25.03
C ARG A 19 9.61 0.81 26.45
N PHE A 20 8.75 0.25 27.29
CA PHE A 20 8.92 0.31 28.74
C PHE A 20 9.62 -0.97 29.19
N ALA A 21 10.84 -0.80 29.69
CA ALA A 21 11.60 -1.82 30.39
C ALA A 21 11.36 -1.70 31.90
N ALA A 22 11.33 -2.86 32.54
CA ALA A 22 11.72 -3.13 33.92
C ALA A 22 11.04 -2.32 35.04
N LEU A 23 10.08 -2.97 35.70
CA LEU A 23 9.90 -2.82 37.15
C LEU A 23 10.08 -4.19 37.82
N ASN A 24 11.12 -4.24 38.66
CA ASN A 24 11.39 -5.28 39.64
C ASN A 24 10.18 -5.47 40.56
N ILE A 25 9.76 -6.72 40.73
CA ILE A 25 8.96 -7.16 41.88
C ILE A 25 9.72 -8.35 42.47
N GLU A 26 10.74 -8.05 43.27
CA GLU A 26 11.23 -8.92 44.33
C GLU A 26 10.54 -8.45 45.61
N HIS A 27 9.55 -9.23 46.07
CA HIS A 27 9.00 -9.33 47.43
C HIS A 27 7.51 -9.65 47.37
N LEU A 28 7.22 -10.95 47.46
CA LEU A 28 6.05 -11.52 48.12
C LEU A 28 6.24 -13.05 48.16
N GLU A 29 7.36 -13.47 48.75
CA GLU A 29 7.42 -14.76 49.44
C GLU A 29 6.86 -14.53 50.85
N ASP A 30 6.20 -15.54 51.41
CA ASP A 30 5.56 -15.56 52.74
C ASP A 30 4.13 -14.99 52.87
N TYR A 31 3.14 -15.55 52.15
CA TYR A 31 1.78 -15.68 52.74
C TYR A 31 0.80 -16.65 52.04
N HIS A 32 1.17 -17.89 51.67
CA HIS A 32 0.16 -18.89 51.27
C HIS A 32 0.53 -20.36 51.55
N SER A 33 1.19 -20.64 52.67
CA SER A 33 1.53 -22.02 53.09
C SER A 33 0.57 -22.65 54.12
N TYR A 34 -0.67 -22.16 54.27
CA TYR A 34 -1.62 -22.74 55.23
C TYR A 34 -3.07 -22.67 54.77
N ARG A 35 -3.41 -23.42 53.70
CA ARG A 35 -4.76 -23.97 53.54
C ARG A 35 -4.80 -25.07 52.49
N ASN A 36 -5.37 -26.20 52.91
CA ASN A 36 -5.88 -27.32 52.11
C ASN A 36 -4.92 -28.49 51.83
N SER A 37 -4.37 -29.07 52.89
CA SER A 37 -4.13 -30.52 52.93
C SER A 37 -5.41 -31.25 53.38
N ILE A 38 -6.45 -31.24 52.53
CA ILE A 38 -7.56 -32.19 52.71
C ILE A 38 -7.04 -33.54 52.22
N LYS A 39 -6.60 -34.36 53.17
CA LYS A 39 -6.32 -35.78 52.95
C LYS A 39 -7.60 -36.44 52.45
N CYS A 40 -7.57 -36.94 51.21
CA CYS A 40 -8.59 -37.84 50.69
C CYS A 40 -8.36 -39.25 51.26
N ASP A 41 -8.63 -39.43 52.55
CA ASP A 41 -8.58 -40.74 53.19
C ASP A 41 -9.88 -41.53 52.89
N GLY A 42 -9.77 -42.49 51.97
CA GLY A 42 -10.12 -43.90 52.22
C GLY A 42 -11.53 -44.33 52.64
N HIS A 43 -12.54 -43.45 52.70
CA HIS A 43 -13.91 -43.86 53.06
C HIS A 43 -14.94 -43.52 51.99
N ARG A 44 -15.85 -44.47 51.73
CA ARG A 44 -16.99 -44.43 50.77
C ARG A 44 -18.04 -43.35 51.11
N ARG A 45 -17.63 -42.10 51.29
CA ARG A 45 -18.51 -40.94 51.15
C ARG A 45 -18.23 -40.38 49.76
N LYS A 46 -19.27 -40.24 48.93
CA LYS A 46 -19.16 -39.48 47.69
C LYS A 46 -18.53 -38.13 48.07
N PRO A 47 -17.33 -37.79 47.61
CA PRO A 47 -16.74 -36.49 47.90
C PRO A 47 -17.74 -35.44 47.46
N ASP A 48 -17.88 -34.40 48.26
CA ASP A 48 -18.73 -33.26 47.94
C ASP A 48 -18.22 -32.66 46.63
N VAL A 49 -18.87 -33.05 45.52
CA VAL A 49 -18.45 -32.84 44.13
C VAL A 49 -18.38 -31.34 43.79
N GLU A 50 -18.87 -30.49 44.70
CA GLU A 50 -19.01 -29.07 44.51
C GLU A 50 -17.70 -28.28 44.72
N LYS A 51 -16.64 -28.85 45.30
CA LYS A 51 -15.40 -28.10 45.59
C LYS A 51 -14.11 -28.80 45.17
N HIS A 52 -14.03 -29.18 43.89
CA HIS A 52 -12.76 -29.61 43.31
C HIS A 52 -11.74 -28.46 43.32
N ASN A 53 -10.66 -28.64 44.07
CA ASN A 53 -9.57 -27.66 44.17
C ASN A 53 -8.67 -27.66 42.91
N GLN A 54 -7.78 -26.67 42.79
CA GLN A 54 -6.79 -26.58 41.70
C GLN A 54 -5.81 -27.77 41.66
N GLN A 55 -5.80 -28.62 42.68
CA GLN A 55 -4.93 -29.79 42.79
C GLN A 55 -5.70 -31.12 42.58
N CYS A 56 -6.93 -31.06 42.10
CA CYS A 56 -7.75 -32.25 41.94
C CYS A 56 -7.28 -33.10 40.74
N HIS A 57 -6.76 -34.29 41.02
CA HIS A 57 -6.30 -35.25 40.01
C HIS A 57 -7.38 -36.23 39.52
N VAL A 58 -8.64 -36.02 39.91
CA VAL A 58 -9.76 -36.86 39.45
C VAL A 58 -9.88 -36.78 37.94
N LYS A 59 -10.05 -37.94 37.31
CA LYS A 59 -10.27 -38.06 35.88
C LYS A 59 -11.74 -37.82 35.56
N VAL A 60 -12.01 -36.96 34.59
CA VAL A 60 -13.36 -36.65 34.09
C VAL A 60 -13.39 -36.88 32.58
N GLU A 61 -14.51 -37.34 32.05
CA GLU A 61 -14.65 -37.58 30.60
C GLU A 61 -14.69 -36.26 29.82
N SER A 62 -14.01 -36.21 28.67
CA SER A 62 -14.05 -35.04 27.80
C SER A 62 -15.42 -34.92 27.12
N PRO A 63 -16.02 -33.72 27.09
CA PRO A 63 -17.30 -33.50 26.39
C PRO A 63 -17.16 -33.48 24.87
N CYS A 64 -15.94 -33.62 24.33
CA CYS A 64 -15.70 -33.66 22.89
C CYS A 64 -15.99 -35.06 22.33
N SER A 65 -17.15 -35.22 21.67
CA SER A 65 -17.55 -36.50 21.06
C SER A 65 -16.58 -37.04 20.00
N ARG A 66 -15.83 -36.15 19.33
CA ARG A 66 -14.84 -36.53 18.30
C ARG A 66 -13.55 -37.08 18.89
N HIS A 67 -13.25 -36.74 20.14
CA HIS A 67 -12.00 -37.11 20.80
C HIS A 67 -12.27 -37.52 22.25
N PRO A 68 -12.89 -38.71 22.45
CA PRO A 68 -13.14 -39.22 23.78
C PRO A 68 -11.80 -39.45 24.50
N ARG A 69 -11.61 -38.78 25.64
CA ARG A 69 -10.44 -38.93 26.49
C ARG A 69 -10.77 -38.55 27.92
N GLU A 70 -9.96 -39.03 28.84
CA GLU A 70 -9.98 -38.60 30.22
C GLU A 70 -9.20 -37.28 30.38
N LEU A 71 -9.80 -36.30 31.02
CA LEU A 71 -9.20 -35.03 31.40
C LEU A 71 -8.93 -35.02 32.90
N VAL A 72 -7.89 -34.34 33.32
CA VAL A 72 -7.64 -34.10 34.75
C VAL A 72 -8.46 -32.90 35.21
N CYS A 73 -9.25 -33.07 36.27
CA CYS A 73 -10.16 -32.05 36.78
C CYS A 73 -9.46 -30.69 37.00
N SER A 74 -8.27 -30.67 37.59
CA SER A 74 -7.47 -29.45 37.82
C SER A 74 -7.21 -28.66 36.53
N ASN A 75 -6.91 -29.34 35.43
CA ASN A 75 -6.63 -28.68 34.15
C ASN A 75 -7.90 -28.04 33.56
N VAL A 76 -9.05 -28.69 33.74
CA VAL A 76 -10.35 -28.18 33.25
C VAL A 76 -10.78 -26.97 34.08
N THR A 77 -10.73 -27.06 35.42
CA THR A 77 -11.17 -25.98 36.31
C THR A 77 -10.21 -24.80 36.35
N ALA A 78 -8.91 -25.00 36.13
CA ALA A 78 -7.92 -23.92 36.00
C ALA A 78 -8.27 -22.96 34.86
N SER A 79 -8.75 -23.48 33.72
CA SER A 79 -9.16 -22.66 32.57
C SER A 79 -10.44 -21.85 32.84
N ALA A 80 -11.27 -22.29 33.78
CA ALA A 80 -12.58 -21.73 34.08
C ALA A 80 -12.60 -20.79 35.32
N ARG A 81 -11.44 -20.34 35.81
CA ARG A 81 -11.30 -19.39 36.94
C ARG A 81 -12.10 -19.79 38.20
N GLY A 82 -12.06 -21.08 38.56
CA GLY A 82 -12.69 -21.59 39.79
C GLY A 82 -14.19 -21.87 39.70
N MET A 83 -14.74 -22.02 38.48
CA MET A 83 -16.10 -22.53 38.28
C MET A 83 -16.21 -24.01 38.69
N TYR A 84 -17.44 -24.42 39.04
CA TYR A 84 -17.82 -25.83 39.21
C TYR A 84 -17.46 -26.65 37.97
N ILE A 85 -17.12 -27.93 38.19
CA ILE A 85 -16.66 -28.82 37.11
C ILE A 85 -17.66 -28.92 35.95
N ASP A 86 -18.96 -29.02 36.24
CA ASP A 86 -19.99 -29.10 35.19
C ASP A 86 -20.01 -27.87 34.30
N LYS A 87 -19.99 -26.67 34.90
CA LYS A 87 -19.91 -25.40 34.16
C LYS A 87 -18.58 -25.23 33.42
N ALA A 88 -17.49 -25.78 33.96
CA ALA A 88 -16.19 -25.77 33.31
C ALA A 88 -16.18 -26.71 32.08
N LEU A 89 -16.85 -27.87 32.16
CA LEU A 89 -17.03 -28.80 31.06
C LEU A 89 -17.92 -28.23 29.95
N GLU A 90 -18.98 -27.48 30.28
CA GLU A 90 -19.81 -26.77 29.29
C GLU A 90 -18.99 -25.76 28.45
N LYS A 91 -17.98 -25.12 29.06
CA LYS A 91 -17.10 -24.16 28.40
C LYS A 91 -15.83 -24.78 27.85
N TYR A 92 -15.67 -26.09 27.96
CA TYR A 92 -14.46 -26.78 27.56
C TYR A 92 -14.21 -26.68 26.05
N GLN A 93 -13.01 -26.24 25.69
CA GLN A 93 -12.57 -26.14 24.31
C GLN A 93 -11.55 -27.24 24.01
N CYS A 94 -11.94 -28.21 23.19
CA CYS A 94 -11.04 -29.31 22.80
C CYS A 94 -9.80 -28.78 22.05
N ASN A 95 -8.63 -28.96 22.66
CA ASN A 95 -7.34 -28.48 22.17
C ASN A 95 -6.58 -29.46 21.27
N ILE A 96 -7.15 -30.64 20.98
CA ILE A 96 -6.54 -31.60 20.05
C ILE A 96 -6.40 -30.96 18.69
N ARG A 97 -5.21 -31.04 18.11
CA ARG A 97 -4.94 -30.55 16.75
C ARG A 97 -5.44 -31.58 15.76
N VAL A 98 -6.30 -31.14 14.85
CA VAL A 98 -6.81 -31.92 13.73
C VAL A 98 -6.32 -31.27 12.44
N GLU A 99 -5.93 -32.11 11.48
CA GLU A 99 -5.69 -31.68 10.11
C GLU A 99 -7.03 -31.51 9.40
N VAL A 100 -7.27 -30.34 8.83
CA VAL A 100 -8.49 -30.02 8.09
C VAL A 100 -8.16 -29.52 6.70
N SER A 101 -8.94 -29.94 5.71
CA SER A 101 -8.85 -29.44 4.35
C SER A 101 -9.64 -28.14 4.23
N LEU A 102 -8.95 -27.04 3.91
CA LEU A 102 -9.55 -25.75 3.64
C LEU A 102 -10.32 -25.78 2.31
N PRO A 103 -11.26 -24.84 2.08
CA PRO A 103 -11.99 -24.75 0.80
C PRO A 103 -11.09 -24.61 -0.44
N CYS A 104 -9.87 -24.09 -0.26
CA CYS A 104 -8.87 -24.00 -1.33
C CYS A 104 -8.12 -25.32 -1.62
N GLY A 105 -8.48 -26.43 -0.95
CA GLY A 105 -7.86 -27.74 -1.09
C GLY A 105 -6.61 -27.96 -0.21
N HIS A 106 -6.08 -26.92 0.44
CA HIS A 106 -4.93 -27.06 1.32
C HIS A 106 -5.30 -27.62 2.69
N ASN A 107 -4.43 -28.47 3.24
CA ASN A 107 -4.55 -28.90 4.62
C ASN A 107 -3.93 -27.89 5.59
N GLN A 108 -4.57 -27.71 6.75
CA GLN A 108 -4.09 -26.91 7.87
C GLN A 108 -4.39 -27.61 9.20
N ASN A 109 -3.44 -27.52 10.13
CA ASN A 109 -3.65 -27.98 11.50
C ASN A 109 -4.32 -26.88 12.33
N MET A 110 -5.44 -27.20 12.98
CA MET A 110 -6.11 -26.32 13.93
C MET A 110 -6.72 -27.11 15.07
N THR A 111 -7.16 -26.44 16.14
CA THR A 111 -7.81 -27.15 17.26
C THR A 111 -9.18 -27.68 16.84
N CYS A 112 -9.56 -28.85 17.37
CA CYS A 112 -10.88 -29.45 17.13
C CYS A 112 -12.01 -28.47 17.42
N TYR A 113 -11.91 -27.71 18.52
CA TYR A 113 -12.88 -26.67 18.86
C TYR A 113 -12.98 -25.58 17.76
N SER A 114 -11.86 -25.07 17.27
CA SER A 114 -11.88 -24.05 16.20
C SER A 114 -12.53 -24.58 14.93
N HIS A 115 -12.23 -25.83 14.57
CA HIS A 115 -12.86 -26.48 13.43
C HIS A 115 -14.37 -26.64 13.63
N SER A 116 -14.85 -27.06 14.81
CA SER A 116 -16.30 -27.17 15.07
C SER A 116 -17.00 -25.81 15.03
N GLU A 117 -16.36 -24.73 15.50
CA GLU A 117 -16.92 -23.37 15.41
C GLU A 117 -17.07 -22.91 13.95
N ILE A 118 -16.12 -23.26 13.09
CA ILE A 118 -16.17 -22.95 11.67
C ILE A 118 -17.28 -23.74 10.96
N VAL A 119 -17.36 -25.05 11.22
CA VAL A 119 -18.43 -25.91 10.65
C VAL A 119 -19.81 -25.46 11.12
N ALA A 120 -19.93 -24.97 12.35
CA ALA A 120 -21.17 -24.40 12.89
C ALA A 120 -21.48 -22.98 12.37
N GLY A 121 -20.64 -22.40 11.51
CA GLY A 121 -20.82 -21.05 10.96
C GLY A 121 -20.59 -19.91 11.96
N ARG A 122 -20.08 -20.20 13.17
CA ARG A 122 -19.79 -19.20 14.20
C ARG A 122 -18.46 -18.48 13.98
N ARG A 123 -17.56 -19.08 13.19
CA ARG A 123 -16.27 -18.50 12.78
C ARG A 123 -16.05 -18.69 11.29
N SER A 124 -15.34 -17.77 10.66
CA SER A 124 -14.90 -17.92 9.28
C SER A 124 -13.64 -18.78 9.19
N TRP A 125 -13.41 -19.35 8.00
CA TRP A 125 -12.16 -20.00 7.66
C TRP A 125 -10.99 -19.02 7.76
N LEU A 126 -9.85 -19.51 8.25
CA LEU A 126 -8.61 -18.73 8.24
C LEU A 126 -8.17 -18.48 6.80
N VAL A 127 -7.58 -17.32 6.56
CA VAL A 127 -7.04 -16.97 5.24
C VAL A 127 -5.83 -17.86 4.94
N CYS A 128 -5.88 -18.59 3.83
CA CYS A 128 -4.78 -19.43 3.37
C CYS A 128 -3.76 -18.58 2.59
N ASN A 129 -2.50 -18.58 3.05
CA ASN A 129 -1.38 -17.88 2.39
C ASN A 129 -0.39 -18.84 1.70
N LYS A 130 -0.77 -20.11 1.52
CA LYS A 130 0.01 -21.05 0.71
C LYS A 130 -0.16 -20.73 -0.78
N GLU A 131 0.80 -21.12 -1.62
CA GLU A 131 0.69 -21.03 -3.08
C GLU A 131 -0.57 -21.75 -3.54
N ALA A 132 -1.39 -21.10 -4.37
CA ALA A 132 -2.64 -21.67 -4.85
C ALA A 132 -2.38 -22.91 -5.69
N ILE A 133 -3.18 -23.97 -5.47
CA ILE A 133 -3.07 -25.23 -6.23
C ILE A 133 -3.30 -24.97 -7.72
N ALA A 134 -4.27 -24.11 -8.04
CA ALA A 134 -4.52 -23.63 -9.39
C ALA A 134 -3.98 -22.19 -9.52
N PRO A 135 -3.10 -21.92 -10.48
CA PRO A 135 -2.64 -20.56 -10.73
C PRO A 135 -3.74 -19.74 -11.42
N HIS A 136 -3.62 -18.41 -11.36
CA HIS A 136 -4.55 -17.52 -12.05
C HIS A 136 -4.21 -17.42 -13.54
N GLU A 137 -5.19 -17.56 -14.43
CA GLU A 137 -5.00 -17.42 -15.86
C GLU A 137 -5.66 -16.12 -16.36
N TYR A 138 -4.88 -15.26 -17.02
CA TYR A 138 -5.40 -14.04 -17.63
C TYR A 138 -6.33 -14.38 -18.81
N SER A 139 -7.54 -13.82 -18.81
CA SER A 139 -8.56 -14.15 -19.81
C SER A 139 -8.15 -13.81 -21.24
N GLU A 140 -7.39 -12.73 -21.42
CA GLU A 140 -7.05 -12.16 -22.73
C GLU A 140 -5.78 -12.78 -23.33
N CYS A 141 -4.74 -12.98 -22.51
CA CYS A 141 -3.45 -13.48 -22.98
C CYS A 141 -3.13 -14.93 -22.60
N LYS A 142 -3.99 -15.60 -21.83
CA LYS A 142 -3.84 -17.01 -21.39
C LYS A 142 -2.56 -17.28 -20.59
N ARG A 143 -1.90 -16.22 -20.13
CA ARG A 143 -0.71 -16.33 -19.29
C ARG A 143 -1.09 -16.68 -17.87
N VAL A 144 -0.22 -17.44 -17.25
CA VAL A 144 -0.42 -18.00 -15.93
C VAL A 144 0.35 -17.18 -14.91
N LEU A 145 -0.36 -16.64 -13.92
CA LEU A 145 0.18 -15.92 -12.77
C LEU A 145 0.15 -16.84 -11.55
N LYS A 146 1.33 -17.18 -11.04
CA LYS A 146 1.47 -17.85 -9.74
C LYS A 146 1.08 -16.89 -8.63
N CYS A 147 0.24 -17.34 -7.70
CA CYS A 147 -0.25 -16.53 -6.60
C CYS A 147 -0.59 -17.40 -5.39
N THR A 148 -0.78 -16.79 -4.23
CA THR A 148 -1.30 -17.46 -3.04
C THR A 148 -2.82 -17.68 -3.11
N CYS A 149 -3.39 -18.53 -2.26
CA CYS A 149 -4.85 -18.74 -2.23
C CYS A 149 -5.64 -17.46 -1.94
N SER A 150 -5.13 -16.61 -1.04
CA SER A 150 -5.76 -15.33 -0.70
C SER A 150 -5.72 -14.34 -1.87
N GLU A 151 -4.63 -14.32 -2.64
CA GLU A 151 -4.54 -13.57 -3.88
C GLU A 151 -5.45 -14.15 -4.97
N PHE A 152 -5.52 -15.48 -5.11
CA PHE A 152 -6.39 -16.14 -6.07
C PHE A 152 -7.86 -15.76 -5.86
N ASP A 153 -8.36 -15.79 -4.62
CA ASP A 153 -9.73 -15.33 -4.27
C ASP A 153 -9.97 -13.85 -4.62
N ARG A 154 -8.93 -13.01 -4.52
CA ARG A 154 -9.02 -11.61 -4.97
C ARG A 154 -9.04 -11.51 -6.50
N TYR A 155 -8.24 -12.31 -7.18
CA TYR A 155 -8.09 -12.28 -8.64
C TYR A 155 -9.34 -12.79 -9.35
N THR A 156 -10.00 -13.83 -8.82
CA THR A 156 -11.31 -14.29 -9.32
C THR A 156 -12.41 -13.23 -9.21
N LYS A 157 -12.27 -12.28 -8.27
CA LYS A 157 -13.13 -11.10 -8.12
C LYS A 157 -12.73 -9.92 -9.02
N LYS A 158 -11.95 -10.18 -10.09
CA LYS A 158 -11.46 -9.18 -11.06
C LYS A 158 -10.55 -8.11 -10.46
N LEU A 159 -9.88 -8.40 -9.33
CA LEU A 159 -8.87 -7.53 -8.71
C LEU A 159 -7.45 -8.01 -9.00
N ALA A 160 -7.25 -8.72 -10.11
CA ALA A 160 -5.94 -9.15 -10.56
C ALA A 160 -5.12 -7.95 -11.05
N PRO A 161 -3.81 -7.89 -10.77
CA PRO A 161 -2.94 -6.91 -11.39
C PRO A 161 -2.90 -7.14 -12.91
N LEU A 162 -2.67 -6.09 -13.69
CA LEU A 162 -2.51 -6.20 -15.14
C LEU A 162 -1.31 -7.09 -15.51
N CYS A 163 -1.39 -7.78 -16.64
CA CYS A 163 -0.28 -8.60 -17.12
C CYS A 163 0.89 -7.70 -17.57
N ILE A 164 2.02 -7.78 -16.85
CA ILE A 164 3.24 -6.99 -17.10
C ILE A 164 4.28 -7.71 -17.96
N GLU A 165 4.05 -8.97 -18.29
CA GLU A 165 5.00 -9.76 -19.06
C GLU A 165 5.15 -9.19 -20.47
N LYS A 166 6.39 -9.07 -20.93
CA LYS A 166 6.72 -8.47 -22.22
C LYS A 166 6.25 -9.36 -23.38
N VAL A 167 5.73 -8.75 -24.43
CA VAL A 167 5.25 -9.38 -25.66
C VAL A 167 5.73 -8.58 -26.85
N GLU A 168 5.92 -9.26 -27.98
CA GLU A 168 6.15 -8.60 -29.25
C GLU A 168 4.84 -8.02 -29.79
N PHE A 169 4.96 -6.82 -30.37
CA PHE A 169 3.87 -6.10 -31.01
C PHE A 169 4.39 -5.45 -32.30
N THR A 170 3.70 -5.71 -33.39
CA THR A 170 4.02 -5.16 -34.72
C THR A 170 2.92 -4.18 -35.13
N PRO A 171 3.06 -2.87 -34.87
CA PRO A 171 2.17 -1.83 -35.36
C PRO A 171 2.09 -1.77 -36.90
N PRO A 172 1.14 -1.00 -37.48
CA PRO A 172 1.00 -0.82 -38.93
C PRO A 172 2.27 -0.35 -39.65
N CYS A 173 3.17 0.35 -38.96
CA CYS A 173 4.46 0.76 -39.49
C CYS A 173 5.49 -0.40 -39.63
N GLN A 174 5.10 -1.64 -39.29
CA GLN A 174 5.86 -2.89 -39.43
C GLN A 174 7.13 -3.03 -38.56
N HIS A 175 7.38 -2.11 -37.63
CA HIS A 175 8.48 -2.26 -36.68
C HIS A 175 8.08 -3.12 -35.48
N THR A 176 8.68 -4.28 -35.30
CA THR A 176 8.44 -5.11 -34.11
C THR A 176 9.07 -4.48 -32.88
N ILE A 177 8.27 -4.29 -31.83
CA ILE A 177 8.73 -3.76 -30.55
C ILE A 177 8.26 -4.65 -29.40
N SER A 178 8.92 -4.54 -28.26
CA SER A 178 8.54 -5.24 -27.02
C SER A 178 7.74 -4.31 -26.10
N LEU A 179 6.49 -4.66 -25.80
CA LEU A 179 5.61 -3.94 -24.87
C LEU A 179 5.15 -4.87 -23.74
N SER A 180 4.62 -4.32 -22.65
CA SER A 180 3.89 -5.14 -21.70
C SER A 180 2.60 -5.68 -22.33
N CYS A 181 2.10 -6.82 -21.85
CA CYS A 181 0.92 -7.46 -22.41
C CYS A 181 -0.33 -6.57 -22.38
N HIS A 182 -0.56 -5.87 -21.26
CA HIS A 182 -1.69 -4.94 -21.15
C HIS A 182 -1.52 -3.74 -22.09
N ASP A 183 -0.31 -3.18 -22.23
CA ASP A 183 -0.07 -2.10 -23.19
C ASP A 183 -0.33 -2.53 -24.64
N ARG A 184 0.09 -3.76 -25.01
CA ARG A 184 -0.21 -4.33 -26.32
C ARG A 184 -1.71 -4.38 -26.56
N GLN A 185 -2.48 -4.77 -25.55
CA GLN A 185 -3.92 -4.88 -25.66
C GLN A 185 -4.61 -3.50 -25.75
N ASP A 186 -4.18 -2.53 -24.95
CA ASP A 186 -4.63 -1.14 -25.06
C ASP A 186 -4.38 -0.59 -26.47
N CYS A 187 -3.23 -0.91 -27.06
CA CYS A 187 -2.89 -0.52 -28.42
C CYS A 187 -3.73 -1.25 -29.47
N ALA A 188 -3.92 -2.57 -29.32
CA ALA A 188 -4.69 -3.38 -30.26
C ALA A 188 -6.19 -3.06 -30.25
N SER A 189 -6.74 -2.72 -29.09
CA SER A 189 -8.14 -2.29 -28.92
C SER A 189 -8.38 -0.84 -29.35
N GLY A 190 -7.32 -0.07 -29.62
CA GLY A 190 -7.42 1.35 -29.95
C GLY A 190 -7.70 2.25 -28.75
N MET A 191 -7.74 1.72 -27.52
CA MET A 191 -7.88 2.51 -26.29
C MET A 191 -6.69 3.46 -26.11
N ARG A 192 -5.49 3.01 -26.54
CA ARG A 192 -4.28 3.83 -26.55
C ARG A 192 -3.71 3.91 -27.96
N LYS A 193 -3.37 5.12 -28.39
CA LYS A 193 -2.64 5.32 -29.65
C LYS A 193 -1.17 4.97 -29.44
N PHE A 194 -0.70 3.93 -30.12
CA PHE A 194 0.71 3.60 -30.15
C PHE A 194 1.50 4.61 -31.00
N VAL A 195 2.64 5.10 -30.48
CA VAL A 195 3.55 6.00 -31.21
C VAL A 195 4.90 5.31 -31.36
N CYS A 196 5.19 4.87 -32.59
CA CYS A 196 6.46 4.23 -32.91
C CYS A 196 7.61 5.24 -32.80
N LYS A 197 8.65 4.89 -32.02
CA LYS A 197 9.85 5.72 -31.81
C LYS A 197 10.94 5.48 -32.85
N GLU A 198 10.79 4.48 -33.71
CA GLU A 198 11.74 4.21 -34.78
C GLU A 198 11.77 5.36 -35.79
N LYS A 199 12.98 5.67 -36.25
CA LYS A 199 13.23 6.67 -37.30
C LYS A 199 13.40 5.96 -38.63
N VAL A 200 12.60 6.35 -39.61
CA VAL A 200 12.69 5.87 -40.99
C VAL A 200 13.32 6.93 -41.87
N ARG A 201 14.20 6.51 -42.78
CA ARG A 201 14.69 7.37 -43.86
C ARG A 201 13.61 7.47 -44.93
N MET A 202 13.33 8.68 -45.38
CA MET A 202 12.41 8.92 -46.49
C MET A 202 12.79 10.19 -47.25
N SER A 203 12.36 10.29 -48.49
CA SER A 203 12.46 11.52 -49.27
C SER A 203 11.31 12.47 -48.92
N LEU A 204 11.63 13.73 -48.64
CA LEU A 204 10.63 14.76 -48.39
C LEU A 204 9.82 15.02 -49.68
N PRO A 205 8.48 15.04 -49.62
CA PRO A 205 7.66 15.07 -50.84
C PRO A 205 7.76 16.39 -51.62
N ARG A 206 8.15 17.49 -50.97
CA ARG A 206 8.30 18.80 -51.64
C ARG A 206 9.63 18.97 -52.36
N CYS A 207 10.73 18.51 -51.77
CA CYS A 207 12.09 18.83 -52.22
C CYS A 207 12.96 17.61 -52.51
N SER A 208 12.43 16.39 -52.36
CA SER A 208 13.08 15.09 -52.58
C SER A 208 14.32 14.78 -51.72
N HIS A 209 14.74 15.68 -50.82
CA HIS A 209 15.85 15.41 -49.90
C HIS A 209 15.54 14.26 -48.94
N GLU A 210 16.53 13.40 -48.72
CA GLU A 210 16.44 12.36 -47.70
C GLU A 210 16.47 12.97 -46.29
N MET A 211 15.55 12.52 -45.44
CA MET A 211 15.47 12.89 -44.04
C MET A 211 15.15 11.66 -43.19
N ALA A 212 15.72 11.59 -42.00
CA ALA A 212 15.29 10.64 -40.97
C ALA A 212 14.14 11.26 -40.16
N ALA A 213 12.94 10.69 -40.26
CA ALA A 213 11.75 11.14 -39.54
C ALA A 213 11.19 10.00 -38.67
N SER A 214 10.48 10.33 -37.60
CA SER A 214 9.73 9.31 -36.84
C SER A 214 8.66 8.68 -37.73
N CYS A 215 8.27 7.43 -37.46
CA CYS A 215 7.24 6.74 -38.25
C CYS A 215 5.92 7.51 -38.35
N SER A 216 5.46 8.16 -37.28
CA SER A 216 4.23 8.98 -37.29
C SER A 216 4.34 10.16 -38.24
N THR A 217 5.48 10.85 -38.24
CA THR A 217 5.77 11.95 -39.17
C THR A 217 5.89 11.41 -40.59
N ALA A 218 6.53 10.28 -40.79
CA ALA A 218 6.67 9.65 -42.10
C ALA A 218 5.32 9.24 -42.70
N GLU A 219 4.41 8.67 -41.92
CA GLU A 219 3.04 8.38 -42.36
C GLU A 219 2.25 9.64 -42.72
N THR A 220 2.45 10.73 -41.97
CA THR A 220 1.82 12.03 -42.26
C THR A 220 2.37 12.61 -43.57
N LEU A 221 3.70 12.55 -43.76
CA LEU A 221 4.36 13.00 -44.99
C LEU A 221 3.98 12.15 -46.22
N LYS A 222 3.71 10.84 -46.04
CA LYS A 222 3.19 9.98 -47.11
C LYS A 222 1.79 10.38 -47.60
N LYS A 223 0.99 11.04 -46.76
CA LYS A 223 -0.36 11.53 -47.10
C LYS A 223 -0.36 12.96 -47.63
N TRP A 224 0.81 13.59 -47.75
CA TRP A 224 0.93 14.95 -48.24
C TRP A 224 0.56 15.04 -49.73
N SER A 225 -0.17 16.08 -50.14
CA SER A 225 -0.77 16.21 -51.47
C SER A 225 -0.51 17.56 -52.15
N GLY A 226 0.65 18.18 -51.91
CA GLY A 226 1.00 19.46 -52.54
C GLY A 226 1.85 19.32 -53.81
N GLU A 227 2.18 20.44 -54.43
CA GLU A 227 3.11 20.49 -55.56
C GLU A 227 4.56 20.41 -55.08
N SER A 228 5.34 19.50 -55.67
CA SER A 228 6.79 19.46 -55.50
C SER A 228 7.44 20.71 -56.09
N CYS A 229 8.54 21.19 -55.50
CA CYS A 229 9.29 22.31 -56.06
C CYS A 229 9.75 21.98 -57.49
N ALA A 230 9.53 22.90 -58.43
CA ALA A 230 9.92 22.75 -59.84
C ALA A 230 11.44 22.56 -60.01
N THR A 231 12.24 23.12 -59.10
CA THR A 231 13.71 23.04 -59.13
C THR A 231 14.22 22.25 -57.92
N ILE A 232 14.73 21.04 -58.16
CA ILE A 232 15.41 20.23 -57.15
C ILE A 232 16.70 20.94 -56.73
N GLY A 233 16.95 21.07 -55.42
CA GLY A 233 18.16 21.70 -54.87
C GLY A 233 18.08 23.21 -54.61
N VAL A 234 16.97 23.87 -54.93
CA VAL A 234 16.75 25.29 -54.59
C VAL A 234 15.80 25.39 -53.40
N VAL A 235 16.35 25.75 -52.23
CA VAL A 235 15.55 26.07 -51.04
C VAL A 235 14.97 27.48 -51.24
N GLN A 236 13.69 27.57 -51.59
CA GLN A 236 12.95 28.83 -51.41
C GLN A 236 12.57 28.95 -49.94
N GLU A 237 13.45 29.53 -49.13
CA GLU A 237 13.09 30.03 -47.81
C GLU A 237 12.01 31.10 -48.03
N GLY A 238 10.83 30.92 -47.44
CA GLY A 238 9.75 31.88 -47.58
C GLY A 238 10.21 33.25 -47.12
N ASN A 239 10.15 34.23 -48.02
CA ASN A 239 10.56 35.61 -47.83
C ASN A 239 9.70 36.28 -46.74
N THR A 240 9.97 36.03 -45.47
CA THR A 240 9.58 36.93 -44.37
C THR A 240 10.63 36.90 -43.27
N CYS A 241 11.88 37.22 -43.62
CA CYS A 241 12.94 37.51 -42.65
C CYS A 241 12.49 38.63 -41.68
N GLU A 242 11.70 39.59 -42.18
CA GLU A 242 11.12 40.70 -41.43
C GLU A 242 10.17 40.24 -40.32
N ARG A 243 9.34 39.20 -40.57
CA ARG A 243 8.42 38.65 -39.57
C ARG A 243 9.15 37.82 -38.51
N ALA A 244 10.23 37.12 -38.89
CA ALA A 244 11.10 36.40 -37.95
C ALA A 244 11.90 37.36 -37.05
N PHE A 245 12.32 38.51 -37.59
CA PHE A 245 12.99 39.57 -36.83
C PHE A 245 12.01 40.34 -35.92
N GLU A 246 10.79 40.63 -36.36
CA GLU A 246 9.74 41.21 -35.50
C GLU A 246 9.35 40.27 -34.34
N LEU A 247 9.31 38.96 -34.57
CA LEU A 247 9.06 37.94 -33.53
C LEU A 247 10.24 37.76 -32.57
N ALA A 248 11.46 38.14 -32.96
CA ALA A 248 12.65 38.11 -32.12
C ALA A 248 12.85 39.42 -31.32
N GLN A 249 12.46 40.57 -31.88
CA GLN A 249 12.56 41.89 -31.22
C GLN A 249 11.36 42.22 -30.35
N SER A 250 10.19 41.67 -30.68
CA SER A 250 9.06 41.62 -29.76
C SER A 250 9.20 40.30 -29.02
N PRO A 251 9.56 40.24 -27.72
CA PRO A 251 9.38 39.02 -26.97
C PRO A 251 7.88 38.75 -26.96
N SER A 252 7.42 38.00 -27.96
CA SER A 252 6.07 37.49 -28.01
C SER A 252 5.87 36.86 -26.63
N ARG A 253 4.85 37.33 -25.92
CA ARG A 253 4.42 36.76 -24.65
C ARG A 253 4.02 35.32 -24.99
N GLY A 254 4.99 34.41 -25.03
CA GLY A 254 4.78 33.02 -25.36
C GLY A 254 3.81 32.49 -24.34
N GLN A 255 2.54 32.41 -24.72
CA GLN A 255 1.48 31.79 -23.94
C GLN A 255 1.63 30.27 -23.91
N GLU A 256 2.64 29.74 -24.62
CA GLU A 256 3.04 28.36 -24.55
C GLU A 256 3.33 28.00 -23.09
N GLN A 257 2.51 27.07 -22.59
CA GLN A 257 2.65 26.58 -21.24
C GLN A 257 3.83 25.63 -21.17
N VAL A 258 4.75 25.94 -20.29
CA VAL A 258 5.89 25.10 -19.94
C VAL A 258 5.63 24.55 -18.56
N VAL A 259 5.82 23.25 -18.41
CA VAL A 259 5.76 22.57 -17.12
C VAL A 259 7.14 22.64 -16.49
N LEU A 260 7.23 23.25 -15.31
CA LEU A 260 8.45 23.34 -14.53
C LEU A 260 8.30 22.52 -13.25
N THR A 261 9.38 21.88 -12.82
CA THR A 261 9.43 21.16 -11.56
C THR A 261 10.00 22.07 -10.47
N ASN A 262 9.29 22.20 -9.34
CA ASN A 262 9.82 22.93 -8.20
C ASN A 262 10.97 22.13 -7.55
N PRO A 263 12.20 22.69 -7.46
CA PRO A 263 13.35 21.98 -6.90
C PRO A 263 13.19 21.59 -5.41
N GLU A 264 12.38 22.32 -4.65
CA GLU A 264 12.19 22.07 -3.21
C GLU A 264 11.25 20.89 -2.92
N CYS A 265 10.23 20.68 -3.76
CA CYS A 265 9.17 19.70 -3.48
C CYS A 265 8.89 18.70 -4.61
N GLY A 266 9.54 18.83 -5.77
CA GLY A 266 9.38 17.93 -6.90
C GLY A 266 8.06 18.03 -7.64
N HIS A 267 7.14 18.93 -7.24
CA HIS A 267 5.86 19.10 -7.93
C HIS A 267 6.03 19.86 -9.24
N GLU A 268 5.32 19.40 -10.26
CA GLU A 268 5.19 20.06 -11.54
C GLU A 268 4.15 21.19 -11.46
N TYR A 269 4.46 22.36 -12.02
CA TYR A 269 3.51 23.45 -12.22
C TYR A 269 3.63 23.99 -13.64
N SER A 270 2.48 24.29 -14.25
CA SER A 270 2.41 24.87 -15.58
C SER A 270 2.45 26.40 -15.50
N THR A 271 3.40 27.02 -16.21
CA THR A 271 3.50 28.48 -16.32
C THR A 271 3.81 28.87 -17.76
N THR A 272 3.75 30.16 -18.10
CA THR A 272 4.18 30.60 -19.44
C THR A 272 5.70 30.54 -19.56
N CYS A 273 6.22 30.28 -20.75
CA CYS A 273 7.67 30.25 -21.01
C CYS A 273 8.39 31.50 -20.46
N PHE A 274 7.77 32.68 -20.59
CA PHE A 274 8.31 33.94 -20.08
C PHE A 274 8.41 33.97 -18.54
N GLU A 275 7.34 33.58 -17.84
CA GLU A 275 7.36 33.50 -16.37
C GLU A 275 8.32 32.42 -15.88
N GLY A 276 8.43 31.30 -16.62
CA GLY A 276 9.40 30.25 -16.35
C GLY A 276 10.84 30.72 -16.40
N LYS A 277 11.23 31.43 -17.46
CA LYS A 277 12.56 32.03 -17.59
C LYS A 277 12.82 33.07 -16.50
N ARG A 278 11.83 33.93 -16.20
CA ARG A 278 11.93 34.92 -15.13
C ARG A 278 12.13 34.27 -13.75
N LEU A 279 11.51 33.12 -13.49
CA LEU A 279 11.71 32.36 -12.25
C LEU A 279 13.10 31.73 -12.18
N GLN A 280 13.59 31.15 -13.29
CA GLN A 280 14.97 30.64 -13.37
C GLN A 280 16.01 31.74 -13.12
N ASP A 281 15.83 32.91 -13.72
CA ASP A 281 16.73 34.06 -13.52
C ASP A 281 16.72 34.54 -12.06
N LYS A 282 15.55 34.55 -11.40
CA LYS A 282 15.46 34.86 -9.97
C LYS A 282 16.14 33.81 -9.10
N VAL A 283 16.00 32.52 -9.42
CA VAL A 283 16.68 31.43 -8.70
C VAL A 283 18.20 31.58 -8.85
N ALA A 284 18.69 31.82 -10.07
CA ALA A 284 20.11 32.08 -10.31
C ALA A 284 20.62 33.30 -9.53
N GLN A 285 19.85 34.38 -9.48
CA GLN A 285 20.18 35.56 -8.69
C GLN A 285 20.21 35.27 -7.18
N TRP A 286 19.29 34.45 -6.67
CA TRP A 286 19.26 34.04 -5.27
C TRP A 286 20.42 33.12 -4.90
N LEU A 287 20.77 32.16 -5.76
CA LEU A 287 21.93 31.29 -5.57
C LEU A 287 23.22 32.11 -5.50
N LYS A 288 23.37 33.07 -6.42
CA LYS A 288 24.53 33.99 -6.41
C LYS A 288 24.60 34.84 -5.14
N LYS A 289 23.44 35.25 -4.58
CA LYS A 289 23.40 35.95 -3.29
C LYS A 289 23.74 35.05 -2.11
N MET A 290 23.47 33.75 -2.18
CA MET A 290 23.82 32.80 -1.11
C MET A 290 25.31 32.47 -1.06
N GLU A 291 26.03 32.56 -2.18
CA GLU A 291 27.50 32.41 -2.21
C GLU A 291 28.22 33.48 -1.39
N ASP A 292 27.61 34.67 -1.23
CA ASP A 292 28.14 35.78 -0.43
C ASP A 292 27.71 35.76 1.06
N VAL A 293 26.86 34.81 1.47
CA VAL A 293 26.41 34.72 2.88
C VAL A 293 27.29 33.73 3.63
N ASP A 294 28.00 34.22 4.64
CA ASP A 294 28.77 33.39 5.57
C ASP A 294 27.90 32.24 6.12
N PRO A 295 28.29 30.96 5.93
CA PRO A 295 27.57 29.80 6.45
C PRO A 295 27.25 29.88 7.95
N LEU A 296 28.08 30.59 8.74
CA LEU A 296 27.82 30.84 10.16
C LEU A 296 26.60 31.72 10.42
N GLU A 297 26.29 32.66 9.51
CA GLU A 297 25.13 33.55 9.61
C GLU A 297 23.83 32.78 9.30
N ILE A 298 23.87 31.86 8.34
CA ILE A 298 22.76 30.95 8.01
C ILE A 298 22.47 30.00 9.19
N CYS A 299 23.52 29.39 9.77
CA CYS A 299 23.38 28.54 10.96
C CYS A 299 22.75 29.28 12.14
N LYS A 300 23.17 30.54 12.41
CA LYS A 300 22.59 31.37 13.46
C LYS A 300 21.09 31.61 13.25
N ARG A 301 20.67 31.89 12.01
CA ARG A 301 19.24 32.13 11.68
C ARG A 301 18.39 30.86 11.81
N VAL A 302 18.91 29.70 11.40
CA VAL A 302 18.20 28.42 11.52
C VAL A 302 18.05 27.99 12.99
N ILE A 303 19.08 28.18 13.81
CA ILE A 303 19.04 27.89 15.25
C ILE A 303 18.00 28.79 15.94
N LEU A 304 18.02 30.09 15.66
CA LEU A 304 17.04 31.03 16.22
C LEU A 304 15.60 30.69 15.81
N ALA A 305 15.37 30.32 14.55
CA ALA A 305 14.05 29.90 14.08
C ALA A 305 13.56 28.60 14.77
N SER A 306 14.46 27.65 14.99
CA SER A 306 14.15 26.37 15.68
C SER A 306 13.79 26.60 17.15
N ILE A 307 14.47 27.52 17.83
CA ILE A 307 14.17 27.91 19.23
C ILE A 307 12.77 28.55 19.32
N VAL A 308 12.40 29.42 18.36
CA VAL A 308 11.08 30.05 18.33
C VAL A 308 9.98 29.01 18.14
N ILE A 309 10.15 28.06 17.21
CA ILE A 309 9.16 27.01 16.95
C ILE A 309 9.00 26.07 18.15
N ALA A 310 10.10 25.67 18.79
CA ALA A 310 10.06 24.80 19.98
C ALA A 310 9.34 25.48 21.16
N SER A 311 9.50 26.79 21.31
CA SER A 311 8.82 27.60 22.32
C SER A 311 7.31 27.69 22.05
N SER A 312 6.90 27.80 20.78
CA SER A 312 5.48 27.81 20.40
C SER A 312 4.79 26.44 20.62
N ILE A 313 5.48 25.33 20.34
CA ILE A 313 4.92 23.98 20.54
C ILE A 313 4.76 23.66 22.02
N SER A 314 5.74 24.01 22.85
CA SER A 314 5.67 23.80 24.31
C SER A 314 4.47 24.53 24.93
N ASN A 315 4.17 25.75 24.48
CA ASN A 315 3.01 26.51 24.93
C ASN A 315 1.67 25.90 24.48
N ALA A 316 1.63 25.23 23.33
CA ALA A 316 0.43 24.55 22.84
C ALA A 316 0.11 23.26 23.61
N VAL A 317 1.14 22.48 23.96
CA VAL A 317 0.98 21.22 24.72
C VAL A 317 0.51 21.49 26.15
N VAL A 318 1.03 22.53 26.81
CA VAL A 318 0.59 22.91 28.17
C VAL A 318 -0.89 23.32 28.20
N LYS A 319 -1.39 23.97 27.15
CA LYS A 319 -2.82 24.33 27.03
C LYS A 319 -3.75 23.14 26.77
N TRP A 320 -3.24 22.05 26.22
CA TRP A 320 -4.05 20.87 25.89
C TRP A 320 -4.25 19.95 27.11
N CYS A 321 -3.24 19.83 27.98
CA CYS A 321 -3.33 18.98 29.17
C CYS A 321 -4.28 19.51 30.27
N THR A 322 -4.67 20.78 30.23
CA THR A 322 -5.64 21.35 31.19
C THR A 322 -7.10 21.19 30.79
N PHE A 323 -7.39 20.60 29.63
CA PHE A 323 -8.73 20.55 29.04
C PHE A 323 -9.21 19.13 28.73
N VAL A 324 -9.16 18.22 29.71
CA VAL A 324 -9.84 16.91 29.61
C VAL A 324 -10.93 16.83 30.69
N PRO A 325 -12.23 16.93 30.35
CA PRO A 325 -13.30 16.83 31.32
C PRO A 325 -13.50 15.38 31.74
N VAL A 326 -13.51 15.16 33.06
CA VAL A 326 -13.83 13.87 33.70
C VAL A 326 -15.31 13.57 33.47
N VAL A 327 -15.61 12.60 32.60
CA VAL A 327 -16.97 12.07 32.43
C VAL A 327 -17.13 10.85 33.35
N THR A 328 -17.78 11.06 34.50
CA THR A 328 -18.22 9.98 35.39
C THR A 328 -19.47 9.32 34.82
N ARG A 329 -19.38 8.03 34.49
CA ARG A 329 -20.54 7.17 34.25
C ARG A 329 -20.95 6.51 35.57
N GLN A 330 -22.15 6.82 36.05
CA GLN A 330 -22.83 6.03 37.08
C GLN A 330 -23.42 4.76 36.44
N ILE A 331 -23.26 3.63 37.12
CA ILE A 331 -24.02 2.38 36.94
C ILE A 331 -24.96 2.27 38.14
#